data_AF-A0A7S3SYM2-F1
#
_entry.id   AF-A0A7S3SYM2-F1
#
_cell.length_a   1.000
_cell.length_b   1.000
_cell.length_c   1.000
_cell.angle_alpha   90.00
_cell.angle_beta   90.00
_cell.angle_gamma   90.00
#
_symmetry.space_group_name_H-M   'P 1'
#
loop_
_entity.id
_entity.type
_entity.pdbx_description
1 polymer ?
#
loop_
_entity_poly.entity_id
_entity_poly.type
_entity_poly.pdbx_seq_one_letter_code
_entity_poly.pdbx_strand_id
1 'polypeptide(L)'
;QVLAQVVVVPSRPACIHQVTRRLWSKMWSRVSPCSVVATSALRDVPAMRAIAASAVQTAGRMQIVGKVPPQFAASAIRFKATAAATQTTTSGVSASPSAGVSIAIDRKELLGATDLFSSRHLGPSPAQVAEMCKVIGCDSVDHLMEQTIPDAVRRQANLKVTDGTLGEAGSLALAKEILSKNVVAKNFIGMGYHGSHVPGVIQRNLLENPGWYTAYTPYQAEISQGRMESLVNYQTLVCELTGMEVANASLLDEGSAGAEAMAMIARTVNSKTKNQFFVSKDMHPQTIDLMKTRAHYLGMELVI
;
A
#
# COMPACT_ATOMS: atom_id res chain seq x y z
N GLN A 1 4.49 -6.09 -22.84
CA GLN A 1 5.06 -6.37 -21.50
C GLN A 1 4.05 -5.84 -20.48
N VAL A 2 3.24 -6.58 -19.72
CA VAL A 2 2.95 -8.00 -19.54
C VAL A 2 1.40 -8.07 -19.51
N LEU A 3 0.78 -8.70 -20.51
CA LEU A 3 -0.66 -8.94 -20.57
C LEU A 3 -0.91 -10.33 -19.98
N ALA A 4 -1.34 -10.41 -18.72
CA ALA A 4 -1.95 -11.62 -18.19
C ALA A 4 -3.44 -11.60 -18.55
N GLN A 5 -3.75 -11.89 -19.82
CA GLN A 5 -5.12 -12.11 -20.28
C GLN A 5 -5.36 -13.62 -20.36
N VAL A 6 -6.17 -14.16 -19.44
CA VAL A 6 -6.92 -15.40 -19.67
C VAL A 6 -8.27 -15.28 -18.95
N VAL A 7 -9.35 -15.21 -19.72
CA VAL A 7 -10.73 -15.41 -19.25
C VAL A 7 -11.42 -16.34 -20.26
N VAL A 8 -11.78 -17.53 -19.77
CA VAL A 8 -12.91 -18.43 -20.09
C VAL A 8 -13.29 -18.70 -21.55
N VAL A 9 -13.07 -19.95 -22.02
CA VAL A 9 -13.70 -20.52 -23.23
C VAL A 9 -14.45 -21.80 -22.83
N PRO A 10 -15.72 -22.01 -23.24
CA PRO A 10 -16.36 -23.32 -23.11
C PRO A 10 -15.91 -24.21 -24.28
N SER A 11 -15.20 -25.30 -23.99
CA SER A 11 -14.90 -26.33 -24.99
C SER A 11 -15.84 -27.52 -24.83
N ARG A 12 -16.54 -27.91 -25.91
CA ARG A 12 -17.47 -29.05 -25.91
C ARG A 12 -16.74 -30.40 -25.79
N PRO A 13 -17.39 -31.42 -25.20
CA PRO A 13 -16.73 -32.61 -24.68
C PRO A 13 -16.67 -33.73 -25.72
N ALA A 14 -15.56 -34.47 -25.75
CA ALA A 14 -15.44 -35.91 -26.03
C ALA A 14 -14.06 -36.24 -26.65
N CYS A 15 -13.01 -36.36 -25.83
CA CYS A 15 -11.89 -37.31 -26.12
C CYS A 15 -10.85 -37.37 -24.98
N ILE A 16 -10.76 -36.36 -24.11
CA ILE A 16 -9.60 -36.22 -23.21
C ILE A 16 -9.69 -37.09 -21.95
N HIS A 17 -10.87 -37.58 -21.59
CA HIS A 17 -11.10 -38.31 -20.33
C HIS A 17 -10.40 -39.69 -20.25
N GLN A 18 -9.97 -40.28 -21.38
CA GLN A 18 -9.21 -41.53 -21.38
C GLN A 18 -7.68 -41.35 -21.39
N VAL A 19 -7.18 -40.20 -21.84
CA VAL A 19 -5.74 -39.94 -21.94
C VAL A 19 -5.17 -39.45 -20.59
N THR A 20 -5.93 -38.65 -19.84
CA THR A 20 -5.49 -38.11 -18.54
C THR A 20 -5.47 -39.17 -17.44
N ARG A 21 -6.40 -40.15 -17.42
CA ARG A 21 -6.33 -41.29 -16.47
C ARG A 21 -5.12 -42.21 -16.71
N ARG A 22 -4.69 -42.40 -17.96
CA ARG A 22 -3.53 -43.26 -18.28
C ARG A 22 -2.19 -42.60 -17.94
N LEU A 23 -2.10 -41.27 -17.99
CA LEU A 23 -0.91 -40.52 -17.58
C LEU A 23 -0.81 -40.38 -16.05
N TRP A 24 -1.93 -40.17 -15.36
CA TRP A 24 -1.93 -40.07 -13.90
C TRP A 24 -1.58 -41.39 -13.20
N SER A 25 -2.06 -42.53 -13.73
CA SER A 25 -1.72 -43.86 -13.20
C SER A 25 -0.24 -44.25 -13.41
N LYS A 26 0.41 -43.75 -14.47
CA LYS A 26 1.84 -44.00 -14.72
C LYS A 26 2.77 -43.12 -13.90
N MET A 27 2.31 -41.95 -13.45
CA MET A 27 3.13 -41.03 -12.65
C MET A 27 3.18 -41.43 -11.17
N TRP A 28 2.16 -42.16 -10.68
CA TRP A 28 2.10 -42.61 -9.27
C TRP A 28 2.61 -44.03 -9.02
N SER A 29 2.88 -44.82 -10.07
CA SER A 29 3.46 -46.18 -9.94
C SER A 29 4.99 -46.22 -9.87
N ARG A 30 5.66 -45.06 -9.82
CA ARG A 30 7.13 -44.93 -9.72
C ARG A 30 7.66 -44.42 -8.38
N VAL A 31 6.82 -44.37 -7.35
CA VAL A 31 7.30 -44.10 -5.99
C VAL A 31 6.96 -45.31 -5.12
N SER A 32 7.92 -46.23 -5.02
CA SER A 32 7.90 -47.30 -4.03
C SER A 32 8.76 -46.92 -2.81
N PRO A 33 8.48 -47.50 -1.63
CA PRO A 33 8.68 -46.87 -0.34
C PRO A 33 10.03 -47.27 0.29
N CYS A 34 10.66 -46.33 1.02
CA CYS A 34 11.72 -46.67 1.96
C CYS A 34 11.27 -46.37 3.39
N SER A 35 11.44 -47.39 4.22
CA SER A 35 10.81 -47.66 5.50
C SER A 35 11.25 -46.78 6.67
N VAL A 36 10.34 -46.70 7.64
CA VAL A 36 10.59 -46.47 9.06
C VAL A 36 11.70 -47.40 9.59
N VAL A 37 12.73 -46.85 10.26
CA VAL A 37 13.42 -47.31 11.50
C VAL A 37 14.65 -46.42 11.70
N ALA A 38 14.69 -45.66 12.81
CA ALA A 38 15.85 -45.47 13.70
C ALA A 38 15.66 -44.24 14.61
N THR A 39 15.11 -44.52 15.79
CA THR A 39 15.40 -43.81 17.03
C THR A 39 16.91 -43.69 17.30
N SER A 40 17.29 -42.67 18.07
CA SER A 40 18.57 -42.44 18.78
C SER A 40 19.80 -41.96 18.00
N ALA A 41 20.04 -40.63 18.03
CA ALA A 41 21.32 -39.91 18.12
C ALA A 41 21.06 -38.49 17.59
N LEU A 42 20.84 -37.46 18.41
CA LEU A 42 21.87 -36.77 19.18
C LEU A 42 21.18 -36.01 20.33
N ARG A 43 21.47 -36.45 21.56
CA ARG A 43 21.45 -35.57 22.73
C ARG A 43 22.70 -34.69 22.70
N ASP A 44 22.62 -33.59 23.43
CA ASP A 44 23.72 -32.73 23.91
C ASP A 44 24.20 -31.60 22.99
N VAL A 45 23.51 -30.45 23.08
CA VAL A 45 24.17 -29.13 23.16
C VAL A 45 23.41 -28.24 24.18
N PRO A 46 23.98 -27.96 25.36
CA PRO A 46 23.38 -27.10 26.38
C PRO A 46 23.85 -25.64 26.18
N ALA A 47 23.11 -24.83 25.43
CA ALA A 47 23.41 -23.39 25.30
C ALA A 47 22.18 -22.47 25.27
N MET A 48 20.95 -22.99 25.38
CA MET A 48 19.72 -22.19 25.33
C MET A 48 18.79 -22.40 26.53
N ARG A 49 19.35 -22.66 27.72
CA ARG A 49 18.59 -22.68 28.99
C ARG A 49 19.06 -21.64 30.03
N ALA A 50 20.04 -20.79 29.70
CA ALA A 50 20.60 -19.83 30.66
C ALA A 50 20.04 -18.38 30.55
N ILE A 51 19.15 -18.07 29.61
CA ILE A 51 18.64 -16.68 29.43
C ILE A 51 17.18 -16.51 29.89
N ALA A 52 16.45 -17.61 30.16
CA ALA A 52 15.06 -17.55 30.62
C ALA A 52 14.88 -17.60 32.16
N ALA A 53 15.98 -17.54 32.94
CA ALA A 53 15.94 -17.73 34.40
C ALA A 53 16.51 -16.55 35.22
N SER A 54 16.55 -15.32 34.67
CA SER A 54 17.03 -14.13 35.40
C SER A 54 15.99 -12.99 35.50
N ALA A 55 14.70 -13.27 35.33
CA ALA A 55 13.65 -12.24 35.34
C ALA A 55 12.66 -12.33 36.53
N VAL A 56 12.90 -13.20 37.52
CA VAL A 56 12.01 -13.33 38.69
C VAL A 56 12.83 -13.46 39.97
N GLN A 57 13.38 -12.34 40.46
CA GLN A 57 13.68 -12.11 41.88
C GLN A 57 14.42 -10.77 42.06
N THR A 58 13.71 -9.68 42.34
CA THR A 58 14.01 -8.70 43.40
C THR A 58 13.01 -7.54 43.32
N ALA A 59 11.86 -7.70 43.96
CA ALA A 59 11.07 -6.57 44.43
C ALA A 59 11.63 -6.16 45.79
N GLY A 60 12.52 -5.17 45.79
CA GLY A 60 13.21 -4.68 46.98
C GLY A 60 13.40 -3.17 46.88
N ARG A 61 12.67 -2.45 47.73
CA ARG A 61 12.67 -1.00 47.98
C ARG A 61 14.10 -0.42 48.01
N MET A 62 14.44 0.50 47.11
CA MET A 62 15.70 1.26 47.18
C MET A 62 15.51 2.70 46.69
N GLN A 63 15.83 3.65 47.57
CA GLN A 63 15.86 5.09 47.32
C GLN A 63 16.94 5.41 46.28
N ILE A 64 16.63 6.29 45.32
CA ILE A 64 17.61 6.82 44.37
C ILE A 64 17.94 8.26 44.78
N VAL A 65 19.12 8.44 45.36
CA VAL A 65 19.89 9.68 45.32
C VAL A 65 20.88 9.51 44.16
N GLY A 66 20.78 10.33 43.12
CA GLY A 66 21.67 10.24 41.96
C GLY A 66 21.57 11.46 41.04
N LYS A 67 22.69 12.19 40.92
CA LYS A 67 22.92 13.36 40.06
C LYS A 67 22.69 13.04 38.57
N VAL A 68 22.08 13.99 37.84
CA VAL A 68 21.95 13.97 36.37
C VAL A 68 23.11 14.78 35.76
N PRO A 69 23.89 14.24 34.79
CA PRO A 69 24.92 15.00 34.09
C PRO A 69 24.34 15.87 32.96
N PRO A 70 24.94 17.03 32.62
CA PRO A 70 24.40 17.96 31.63
C PRO A 70 24.98 17.65 30.25
N GLN A 71 24.16 17.18 29.30
CA GLN A 71 24.52 17.24 27.89
C GLN A 71 23.29 17.17 26.99
N PHE A 72 22.64 18.32 26.87
CA PHE A 72 21.90 18.71 25.67
C PHE A 72 22.45 20.07 25.23
N ALA A 73 23.48 20.03 24.38
CA ALA A 73 23.97 21.21 23.68
C ALA A 73 23.03 21.46 22.49
N ALA A 74 22.30 22.57 22.54
CA ALA A 74 21.49 23.06 21.43
C ALA A 74 22.42 23.48 20.27
N SER A 75 22.29 22.84 19.12
CA SER A 75 22.98 23.25 17.90
C SER A 75 22.34 24.50 17.30
N ALA A 76 23.20 25.45 16.97
CA ALA A 76 22.91 26.80 16.54
C ALA A 76 22.12 26.90 15.22
N ILE A 77 21.08 27.73 15.23
CA ILE A 77 20.40 28.24 14.02
C ILE A 77 21.19 29.44 13.52
N ARG A 78 21.70 29.36 12.28
CA ARG A 78 22.46 30.42 11.60
C ARG A 78 21.50 31.34 10.85
N PHE A 79 21.38 32.61 11.24
CA PHE A 79 20.71 33.65 10.45
C PHE A 79 21.73 34.44 9.62
N LYS A 80 21.45 34.63 8.32
CA LYS A 80 22.20 35.53 7.44
C LYS A 80 21.79 36.98 7.75
N ALA A 81 22.75 37.82 8.14
CA ALA A 81 22.58 39.27 8.19
C ALA A 81 23.24 39.91 6.96
N THR A 82 22.46 40.66 6.18
CA THR A 82 22.94 41.52 5.10
C THR A 82 23.45 42.83 5.68
N ALA A 83 24.71 43.16 5.39
CA ALA A 83 25.39 44.37 5.85
C ALA A 83 25.04 45.58 4.97
N ALA A 84 24.73 46.72 5.59
CA ALA A 84 24.79 48.04 4.98
C ALA A 84 25.58 48.97 5.91
N ALA A 85 26.63 49.57 5.36
CA ALA A 85 27.59 50.40 6.06
C ALA A 85 27.08 51.84 6.27
N THR A 86 27.33 52.45 7.44
CA THR A 86 27.48 53.90 7.62
C THR A 86 28.34 54.18 8.87
N GLN A 87 29.14 55.25 8.79
CA GLN A 87 30.32 55.60 9.59
C GLN A 87 30.05 55.93 11.07
N THR A 88 31.03 55.62 11.92
CA THR A 88 31.07 55.93 13.36
C THR A 88 31.89 57.20 13.63
N THR A 89 31.31 58.17 14.33
CA THR A 89 32.05 59.14 15.15
C THR A 89 31.63 59.01 16.61
N THR A 90 32.62 59.11 17.48
CA THR A 90 32.64 58.78 18.91
C THR A 90 31.89 59.79 19.79
N SER A 91 31.23 59.32 20.86
CA SER A 91 31.46 59.70 22.28
C SER A 91 30.23 59.43 23.16
N GLY A 92 30.44 58.88 24.36
CA GLY A 92 29.53 59.07 25.51
C GLY A 92 28.85 57.81 26.06
N VAL A 93 29.42 57.25 27.13
CA VAL A 93 28.87 56.15 27.92
C VAL A 93 27.66 56.63 28.72
N SER A 94 26.50 56.02 28.50
CA SER A 94 25.38 56.01 29.46
C SER A 94 24.63 54.68 29.34
N ALA A 95 24.29 54.10 30.49
CA ALA A 95 23.71 52.78 30.63
C ALA A 95 22.40 52.63 29.83
N SER A 96 22.36 51.66 28.92
CA SER A 96 21.16 51.24 28.20
C SER A 96 20.70 49.87 28.69
N PRO A 97 19.37 49.61 28.71
CA PRO A 97 18.82 48.37 29.21
C PRO A 97 19.31 47.21 28.35
N SER A 98 19.53 46.06 28.97
CA SER A 98 19.82 44.81 28.25
C SER A 98 18.79 44.65 27.13
N ALA A 99 19.26 44.75 25.88
CA ALA A 99 18.45 44.58 24.70
C ALA A 99 17.83 43.19 24.77
N GLY A 100 16.57 43.13 25.20
CA GLY A 100 15.77 41.92 25.08
C GLY A 100 15.74 41.58 23.60
N VAL A 101 16.32 40.43 23.25
CA VAL A 101 16.08 39.83 21.94
C VAL A 101 14.59 39.53 21.91
N SER A 102 13.81 40.42 21.29
CA SER A 102 12.40 40.16 21.01
C SER A 102 12.37 39.10 19.93
N ILE A 103 12.44 37.83 20.34
CA ILE A 103 12.13 36.72 19.46
C ILE A 103 10.63 36.88 19.15
N ALA A 104 10.31 37.36 17.96
CA ALA A 104 8.95 37.32 17.43
C ALA A 104 8.62 35.86 17.17
N ILE A 105 8.30 35.12 18.24
CA ILE A 105 7.81 33.75 18.14
C ILE A 105 6.40 33.86 17.57
N ASP A 106 6.20 33.40 16.34
CA ASP A 106 4.86 33.23 15.81
C ASP A 106 4.13 32.25 16.72
N ARG A 107 3.11 32.73 17.45
CA ARG A 107 2.31 31.91 18.36
C ARG A 107 1.70 30.71 17.64
N LYS A 108 1.45 30.82 16.34
CA LYS A 108 0.88 29.74 15.53
C LYS A 108 1.87 28.61 15.29
N GLU A 109 3.15 28.93 15.15
CA GLU A 109 4.24 27.96 15.04
C GLU A 109 4.54 27.30 16.39
N LEU A 110 4.53 28.11 17.47
CA LEU A 110 4.75 27.61 18.84
C LEU A 110 3.66 26.63 19.31
N LEU A 111 2.42 26.85 18.86
CA LEU A 111 1.26 26.01 19.18
C LEU A 111 0.90 25.04 18.04
N GLY A 112 1.83 24.81 17.11
CA GLY A 112 1.65 23.88 16.01
C GLY A 112 1.43 22.43 16.46
N ALA A 113 0.90 21.61 15.56
CA ALA A 113 0.69 20.19 15.84
C ALA A 113 2.03 19.48 16.11
N THR A 114 2.11 18.74 17.22
CA THR A 114 3.33 18.00 17.60
C THR A 114 3.41 16.62 16.95
N ASP A 115 2.31 16.11 16.42
CA ASP A 115 2.16 14.79 15.79
C ASP A 115 2.19 14.87 14.25
N LEU A 116 3.26 15.49 13.71
CA LEU A 116 3.45 15.61 12.27
C LEU A 116 3.77 14.25 11.64
N PHE A 117 2.94 13.84 10.67
CA PHE A 117 3.03 12.56 9.98
C PHE A 117 4.32 12.40 9.14
N SER A 118 4.88 13.50 8.62
CA SER A 118 6.08 13.47 7.76
C SER A 118 7.26 12.75 8.42
N SER A 119 7.44 12.93 9.74
CA SER A 119 8.50 12.27 10.50
C SER A 119 8.36 10.74 10.62
N ARG A 120 7.12 10.20 10.52
CA ARG A 120 6.86 8.75 10.52
C ARG A 120 6.86 8.16 9.12
N HIS A 121 6.49 8.98 8.13
CA HIS A 121 6.43 8.56 6.73
C HIS A 121 7.80 8.52 6.06
N LEU A 122 8.66 9.51 6.34
CA LEU A 122 10.01 9.56 5.83
C LEU A 122 10.91 8.62 6.66
N GLY A 123 11.48 7.62 6.00
CA GLY A 123 12.42 6.69 6.65
C GLY A 123 13.74 7.34 7.06
N PRO A 124 14.45 8.05 6.16
CA PRO A 124 15.73 8.67 6.49
C PRO A 124 15.60 9.90 7.40
N SER A 125 16.36 9.90 8.49
CA SER A 125 16.55 11.07 9.34
C SER A 125 17.39 12.15 8.65
N PRO A 126 17.34 13.43 9.11
CA PRO A 126 18.15 14.50 8.53
C PRO A 126 19.67 14.20 8.53
N ALA A 127 20.17 13.49 9.54
CA ALA A 127 21.56 13.07 9.61
C ALA A 127 21.90 12.01 8.54
N GLN A 128 21.00 11.03 8.34
CA GLN A 128 21.15 10.02 7.28
C GLN A 128 21.04 10.64 5.89
N VAL A 129 20.14 11.61 5.70
CA VAL A 129 20.05 12.37 4.44
C VAL A 129 21.38 13.07 4.15
N ALA A 130 21.99 13.73 5.14
CA ALA A 130 23.29 14.37 4.96
C ALA A 130 24.42 13.37 4.63
N GLU A 131 24.37 12.16 5.19
CA GLU A 131 25.31 11.08 4.86
C GLU A 131 25.09 10.57 3.43
N MET A 132 23.85 10.33 3.03
CA MET A 132 23.49 9.91 1.67
C MET A 132 23.90 10.95 0.62
N CYS A 133 23.69 12.25 0.90
CA CYS A 133 24.14 13.35 0.04
C CYS A 133 25.66 13.32 -0.19
N LYS A 134 26.46 13.06 0.86
CA LYS A 134 27.92 12.93 0.73
C LYS A 134 28.33 11.75 -0.16
N VAL A 135 27.65 10.61 -0.05
CA VAL A 135 27.92 9.42 -0.89
C VAL A 135 27.62 9.70 -2.35
N ILE A 136 26.52 10.42 -2.63
CA ILE A 136 26.11 10.79 -3.99
C ILE A 136 26.99 11.91 -4.55
N GLY A 137 27.59 12.74 -3.69
CA GLY A 137 28.41 13.89 -4.09
C GLY A 137 27.60 15.18 -4.29
N CYS A 138 26.48 15.34 -3.59
CA CYS A 138 25.68 16.57 -3.58
C CYS A 138 25.65 17.22 -2.18
N ASP A 139 25.45 18.53 -2.13
CA ASP A 139 25.49 19.29 -0.88
C ASP A 139 24.17 19.24 -0.09
N SER A 140 23.06 19.04 -0.79
CA SER A 140 21.71 19.01 -0.23
C SER A 140 20.74 18.28 -1.15
N VAL A 141 19.55 17.98 -0.62
CA VAL A 141 18.43 17.46 -1.44
C VAL A 141 18.01 18.46 -2.50
N ASP A 142 18.03 19.76 -2.21
CA ASP A 142 17.72 20.80 -3.20
C ASP A 142 18.72 20.80 -4.36
N HIS A 143 20.02 20.69 -4.06
CA HIS A 143 21.07 20.57 -5.08
C HIS A 143 20.87 19.29 -5.93
N LEU A 144 20.52 18.17 -5.30
CA LEU A 144 20.20 16.94 -6.03
C LEU A 144 18.99 17.13 -6.97
N MET A 145 17.95 17.82 -6.51
CA MET A 145 16.76 18.10 -7.31
C MET A 145 17.07 19.02 -8.51
N GLU A 146 17.92 20.04 -8.33
CA GLU A 146 18.38 20.94 -9.40
C GLU A 146 19.13 20.18 -10.50
N GLN A 147 19.98 19.24 -10.12
CA GLN A 147 20.73 18.42 -11.09
C GLN A 147 19.86 17.38 -11.80
N THR A 148 18.77 16.93 -11.16
CA THR A 148 17.95 15.81 -11.66
C THR A 148 16.75 16.28 -12.49
N ILE A 149 16.10 17.37 -12.08
CA ILE A 149 14.84 17.85 -12.68
C ILE A 149 15.15 19.08 -13.53
N PRO A 150 14.95 19.05 -14.86
CA PRO A 150 15.19 20.21 -15.71
C PRO A 150 14.34 21.42 -15.29
N ASP A 151 14.98 22.60 -15.23
CA ASP A 151 14.33 23.84 -14.78
C ASP A 151 13.06 24.19 -15.57
N ALA A 152 13.03 23.84 -16.86
CA ALA A 152 11.89 24.09 -17.75
C ALA A 152 10.58 23.43 -17.29
N VAL A 153 10.66 22.33 -16.54
CA VAL A 153 9.49 21.61 -16.01
C VAL A 153 9.38 21.69 -14.48
N ARG A 154 10.37 22.28 -13.81
CA ARG A 154 10.38 22.43 -12.34
C ARG A 154 9.42 23.55 -11.92
N ARG A 155 8.45 23.20 -11.07
CA ARG A 155 7.55 24.19 -10.49
C ARG A 155 8.30 25.06 -9.47
N GLN A 156 8.25 26.38 -9.69
CA GLN A 156 8.95 27.37 -8.86
C GLN A 156 8.17 27.78 -7.59
N ALA A 157 6.84 27.59 -7.58
CA ALA A 157 6.00 27.89 -6.43
C ALA A 157 5.76 26.65 -5.55
N ASN A 158 5.56 26.86 -4.25
CA ASN A 158 5.10 25.81 -3.34
C ASN A 158 3.68 25.33 -3.70
N LEU A 159 3.37 24.07 -3.38
CA LEU A 159 1.99 23.59 -3.44
C LEU A 159 1.12 24.42 -2.49
N LYS A 160 0.03 24.97 -3.01
CA LYS A 160 -1.02 25.57 -2.18
C LYS A 160 -1.92 24.44 -1.68
N VAL A 161 -1.59 23.88 -0.52
CA VAL A 161 -2.44 22.90 0.17
C VAL A 161 -3.07 23.61 1.36
N THR A 162 -4.40 23.65 1.42
CA THR A 162 -5.14 24.06 2.62
C THR A 162 -4.90 23.02 3.71
N ASP A 163 -4.70 23.46 4.96
CA ASP A 163 -4.61 22.59 6.14
C ASP A 163 -3.36 21.68 6.25
N GLY A 164 -2.28 21.99 5.52
CA GLY A 164 -1.00 21.28 5.58
C GLY A 164 -0.25 21.33 6.93
N THR A 165 -0.88 21.84 7.98
CA THR A 165 -0.37 21.94 9.34
C THR A 165 -1.08 21.00 10.32
N LEU A 166 -2.06 20.20 9.86
CA LEU A 166 -2.71 19.22 10.71
C LEU A 166 -1.79 18.03 10.97
N GLY A 167 -1.67 17.64 12.24
CA GLY A 167 -1.10 16.36 12.62
C GLY A 167 -2.05 15.19 12.31
N GLU A 168 -1.63 13.98 12.65
CA GLU A 168 -2.41 12.75 12.44
C GLU A 168 -3.78 12.80 13.15
N ALA A 169 -3.80 13.24 14.41
CA ALA A 169 -5.03 13.33 15.20
C ALA A 169 -6.01 14.36 14.62
N GLY A 170 -5.49 15.51 14.21
CA GLY A 170 -6.28 16.57 13.57
C GLY A 170 -6.85 16.13 12.22
N SER A 171 -6.05 15.43 11.41
CA SER A 171 -6.47 14.87 10.12
C SER A 171 -7.58 13.83 10.28
N LEU A 172 -7.47 12.95 11.29
CA LEU A 172 -8.52 11.98 11.61
C LEU A 172 -9.81 12.65 12.08
N ALA A 173 -9.71 13.69 12.91
CA ALA A 173 -10.88 14.45 13.37
C ALA A 173 -11.60 15.13 12.20
N LEU A 174 -10.85 15.78 11.30
CA LEU A 174 -11.39 16.38 10.08
C LEU A 174 -12.07 15.33 9.19
N ALA A 175 -11.44 14.18 8.98
CA ALA A 175 -12.05 13.10 8.20
C ALA A 175 -13.36 12.62 8.82
N LYS A 176 -13.42 12.47 10.16
CA LYS A 176 -14.65 12.12 10.88
C LYS A 176 -15.73 13.18 10.73
N GLU A 177 -15.38 14.47 10.78
CA GLU A 177 -16.32 15.56 10.56
C GLU A 177 -16.93 15.50 9.15
N ILE A 178 -16.11 15.29 8.12
CA ILE A 178 -16.57 15.15 6.74
C ILE A 178 -17.48 13.92 6.61
N LEU A 179 -17.05 12.77 7.13
CA LEU A 179 -17.80 11.52 7.05
C LEU A 179 -19.14 11.57 7.81
N SER A 180 -19.24 12.38 8.87
CA SER A 180 -20.48 12.54 9.64
C SER A 180 -21.64 13.13 8.84
N LYS A 181 -21.35 13.73 7.67
CA LYS A 181 -22.36 14.29 6.74
C LYS A 181 -23.02 13.21 5.89
N ASN A 182 -22.45 12.00 5.83
CA ASN A 182 -23.01 10.89 5.07
C ASN A 182 -24.18 10.25 5.83
N VAL A 183 -25.26 9.91 5.11
CA VAL A 183 -26.41 9.19 5.67
C VAL A 183 -26.26 7.69 5.36
N VAL A 184 -26.08 6.88 6.40
CA VAL A 184 -26.04 5.41 6.27
C VAL A 184 -27.46 4.87 6.32
N ALA A 185 -28.05 4.63 5.15
CA ALA A 185 -29.39 4.07 4.99
C ALA A 185 -29.37 2.56 4.67
N LYS A 186 -30.49 1.88 4.94
CA LYS A 186 -30.73 0.53 4.41
C LYS A 186 -31.11 0.67 2.94
N ASN A 187 -30.17 0.38 2.06
CA ASN A 187 -30.33 0.54 0.61
C ASN A 187 -30.77 -0.77 -0.03
N PHE A 188 -31.94 -0.75 -0.69
CA PHE A 188 -32.48 -1.86 -1.49
C PHE A 188 -32.56 -1.50 -2.99
N ILE A 189 -31.70 -0.59 -3.44
CA ILE A 189 -31.61 -0.17 -4.85
C ILE A 189 -31.19 -1.34 -5.74
N GLY A 190 -30.32 -2.22 -5.22
CA GLY A 190 -29.76 -3.35 -5.98
C GLY A 190 -28.74 -2.86 -7.00
N MET A 191 -29.03 -3.09 -8.29
CA MET A 191 -28.17 -2.67 -9.41
C MET A 191 -26.70 -3.12 -9.26
N GLY A 192 -26.47 -4.35 -8.79
CA GLY A 192 -25.13 -4.93 -8.62
C GLY A 192 -24.52 -4.73 -7.23
N TYR A 193 -25.02 -3.81 -6.41
CA TYR A 193 -24.49 -3.56 -5.06
C TYR A 193 -25.50 -3.94 -3.98
N HIS A 194 -25.08 -4.88 -3.13
CA HIS A 194 -25.95 -5.52 -2.14
C HIS A 194 -25.28 -5.46 -0.78
N GLY A 195 -26.03 -5.05 0.26
CA GLY A 195 -25.53 -5.04 1.63
C GLY A 195 -25.15 -6.45 2.07
N SER A 196 -23.95 -6.62 2.62
CA SER A 196 -23.44 -7.90 3.12
C SER A 196 -22.90 -7.74 4.53
N HIS A 197 -23.05 -8.78 5.34
CA HIS A 197 -22.42 -8.86 6.65
C HIS A 197 -20.98 -9.36 6.48
N VAL A 198 -20.01 -8.47 6.65
CA VAL A 198 -18.59 -8.86 6.68
C VAL A 198 -18.27 -9.48 8.04
N PRO A 199 -17.85 -10.75 8.11
CA PRO A 199 -17.49 -11.38 9.38
C PRO A 199 -16.37 -10.60 10.09
N GLY A 200 -16.56 -10.29 11.38
CA GLY A 200 -15.60 -9.48 12.15
C GLY A 200 -14.18 -10.06 12.19
N VAL A 201 -14.06 -11.39 12.12
CA VAL A 201 -12.75 -12.08 12.04
C VAL A 201 -12.01 -11.76 10.73
N ILE A 202 -12.72 -11.61 9.61
CA ILE A 202 -12.14 -11.25 8.31
C ILE A 202 -11.77 -9.77 8.32
N GLN A 203 -12.68 -8.91 8.80
CA GLN A 203 -12.41 -7.48 8.90
C GLN A 203 -11.13 -7.22 9.72
N ARG A 204 -11.03 -7.76 10.93
CA ARG A 204 -9.92 -7.46 11.83
C ARG A 204 -8.59 -8.10 11.42
N ASN A 205 -8.62 -9.36 10.96
CA ASN A 205 -7.38 -10.12 10.74
C ASN A 205 -6.88 -10.08 9.29
N LEU A 206 -7.69 -9.60 8.34
CA LEU A 206 -7.33 -9.48 6.93
C LEU A 206 -7.40 -8.03 6.46
N LEU A 207 -8.57 -7.37 6.52
CA LEU A 207 -8.74 -6.01 5.97
C LEU A 207 -7.98 -4.95 6.77
N GLU A 208 -7.98 -5.04 8.10
CA GLU A 208 -7.31 -4.09 9.01
C GLU A 208 -5.86 -4.52 9.35
N ASN A 209 -5.36 -5.60 8.73
CA ASN A 209 -4.05 -6.16 9.04
C ASN A 209 -3.00 -5.83 7.96
N PRO A 210 -1.95 -5.03 8.27
CA PRO A 210 -0.93 -4.67 7.29
C PRO A 210 -0.17 -5.87 6.72
N GLY A 211 -0.11 -7.00 7.43
CA GLY A 211 0.50 -8.22 6.91
C GLY A 211 -0.16 -8.76 5.64
N TRP A 212 -1.42 -8.39 5.38
CA TRP A 212 -2.17 -8.81 4.19
C TRP A 212 -2.21 -7.75 3.08
N TYR A 213 -2.30 -6.46 3.41
CA TYR A 213 -2.52 -5.41 2.40
C TYR A 213 -1.26 -4.63 1.98
N THR A 214 -0.11 -4.81 2.66
CA THR A 214 1.12 -4.07 2.31
C THR A 214 1.96 -4.76 1.23
N ALA A 215 1.84 -6.09 1.10
CA ALA A 215 2.51 -6.84 0.05
C ALA A 215 1.84 -6.57 -1.32
N TYR A 216 2.65 -6.50 -2.38
CA TYR A 216 2.16 -6.31 -3.74
C TYR A 216 1.97 -7.64 -4.49
N THR A 217 1.83 -7.56 -5.82
CA THR A 217 1.68 -8.71 -6.72
C THR A 217 2.67 -9.85 -6.39
N PRO A 218 2.21 -11.11 -6.31
CA PRO A 218 3.03 -12.28 -6.00
C PRO A 218 3.98 -12.69 -7.14
N TYR A 219 4.92 -11.81 -7.49
CA TYR A 219 5.97 -12.14 -8.45
C TYR A 219 6.95 -13.20 -7.90
N GLN A 220 7.24 -13.15 -6.60
CA GLN A 220 8.06 -14.13 -5.90
C GLN A 220 7.16 -15.13 -5.18
N ALA A 221 6.92 -16.27 -5.82
CA ALA A 221 5.96 -17.27 -5.38
C ALA A 221 6.31 -17.86 -4.00
N GLU A 222 7.59 -18.11 -3.74
CA GLU A 222 8.11 -18.80 -2.56
C GLU A 222 7.77 -18.07 -1.25
N ILE A 223 7.78 -16.73 -1.28
CA ILE A 223 7.47 -15.87 -0.13
C ILE A 223 6.03 -15.36 -0.15
N SER A 224 5.19 -15.90 -1.04
CA SER A 224 3.84 -15.39 -1.31
C SER A 224 2.75 -16.46 -1.22
N GLN A 225 3.09 -17.66 -0.74
CA GLN A 225 2.20 -18.83 -0.75
C GLN A 225 0.86 -18.55 -0.06
N GLY A 226 0.85 -17.86 1.08
CA GLY A 226 -0.40 -17.61 1.83
C GLY A 226 -1.48 -16.85 1.03
N ARG A 227 -1.11 -15.77 0.32
CA ARG A 227 -2.08 -15.05 -0.53
C ARG A 227 -2.41 -15.79 -1.82
N MET A 228 -1.45 -16.52 -2.40
CA MET A 228 -1.70 -17.31 -3.60
C MET A 228 -2.69 -18.45 -3.32
N GLU A 229 -2.57 -19.11 -2.16
CA GLU A 229 -3.54 -20.11 -1.71
C GLU A 229 -4.94 -19.50 -1.60
N SER A 230 -5.08 -18.33 -0.98
CA SER A 230 -6.36 -17.62 -0.91
C SER A 230 -6.92 -17.26 -2.30
N LEU A 231 -6.07 -16.94 -3.28
CA LEU A 231 -6.50 -16.68 -4.66
C LEU A 231 -6.93 -17.95 -5.39
N VAL A 232 -6.28 -19.08 -5.15
CA VAL A 232 -6.72 -20.39 -5.66
C VAL A 232 -8.06 -20.78 -5.05
N ASN A 233 -8.28 -20.51 -3.77
CA ASN A 233 -9.59 -20.70 -3.13
C ASN A 233 -10.67 -19.84 -3.80
N TYR A 234 -10.37 -18.57 -4.11
CA TYR A 234 -11.28 -17.70 -4.88
C TYR A 234 -11.60 -18.28 -6.26
N GLN A 235 -10.59 -18.72 -7.01
CA GLN A 235 -10.77 -19.32 -8.34
C GLN A 235 -11.63 -20.58 -8.27
N THR A 236 -11.37 -21.43 -7.28
CA THR A 236 -12.10 -22.69 -7.06
C THR A 236 -13.57 -22.39 -6.74
N LEU A 237 -13.83 -21.46 -5.82
CA LEU A 237 -15.18 -21.02 -5.49
C LEU A 237 -15.94 -20.49 -6.72
N VAL A 238 -15.29 -19.66 -7.54
CA VAL A 238 -15.92 -19.14 -8.77
C VAL A 238 -16.21 -20.27 -9.75
N CYS A 239 -15.28 -21.22 -9.96
CA CYS A 239 -15.51 -22.38 -10.82
C CYS A 239 -16.68 -23.24 -10.32
N GLU A 240 -16.74 -23.52 -9.01
CA GLU A 240 -17.82 -24.33 -8.40
C GLU A 240 -19.19 -23.65 -8.49
N LEU A 241 -19.26 -22.34 -8.25
CA LEU A 241 -20.53 -21.59 -8.33
C LEU A 241 -21.02 -21.41 -9.78
N THR A 242 -20.11 -21.25 -10.74
CA THR A 242 -20.46 -20.99 -12.15
C THR A 242 -20.55 -22.27 -12.98
N GLY A 243 -19.97 -23.38 -12.50
CA GLY A 243 -19.81 -24.61 -13.28
C GLY A 243 -18.78 -24.51 -14.41
N MET A 244 -17.96 -23.44 -14.44
CA MET A 244 -16.94 -23.22 -15.46
C MET A 244 -15.63 -23.93 -15.12
N GLU A 245 -14.85 -24.27 -16.15
CA GLU A 245 -13.60 -25.04 -15.99
C GLU A 245 -12.45 -24.22 -15.37
N VAL A 246 -12.44 -22.90 -15.61
CA VAL A 246 -11.33 -22.00 -15.22
C VAL A 246 -11.87 -20.64 -14.80
N ALA A 247 -11.28 -20.07 -13.75
CA ALA A 247 -11.50 -18.70 -13.31
C ALA A 247 -10.15 -17.97 -13.12
N ASN A 248 -10.15 -16.65 -13.32
CA ASN A 248 -8.98 -15.81 -13.04
C ASN A 248 -8.95 -15.36 -11.57
N ALA A 249 -7.89 -14.65 -11.18
CA ALA A 249 -7.70 -14.13 -9.84
C ALA A 249 -8.28 -12.71 -9.65
N SER A 250 -9.53 -12.50 -10.09
CA SER A 250 -10.32 -11.25 -10.10
C SER A 250 -10.14 -10.30 -11.30
N LEU A 251 -11.11 -9.40 -11.46
CA LEU A 251 -11.11 -8.22 -12.34
C LEU A 251 -11.59 -7.00 -11.52
N LEU A 252 -11.64 -5.82 -12.15
CA LEU A 252 -11.95 -4.56 -11.45
C LEU A 252 -13.40 -4.48 -10.95
N ASP A 253 -14.37 -4.77 -11.83
CA ASP A 253 -15.80 -4.71 -11.53
C ASP A 253 -16.60 -5.54 -12.55
N GLU A 254 -17.93 -5.65 -12.35
CA GLU A 254 -18.83 -6.40 -13.23
C GLU A 254 -18.87 -5.83 -14.67
N GLY A 255 -18.92 -4.51 -14.81
CA GLY A 255 -19.03 -3.85 -16.11
C GLY A 255 -17.80 -4.09 -16.98
N SER A 256 -16.62 -3.89 -16.40
CA SER A 256 -15.33 -4.17 -17.05
C SER A 256 -15.14 -5.65 -17.33
N ALA A 257 -15.60 -6.54 -16.45
CA ALA A 257 -15.60 -7.98 -16.70
C ALA A 257 -16.49 -8.37 -17.91
N GLY A 258 -17.67 -7.75 -18.03
CA GLY A 258 -18.54 -7.92 -19.20
C GLY A 258 -17.89 -7.44 -20.49
N ALA A 259 -17.20 -6.30 -20.45
CA ALA A 259 -16.46 -5.80 -21.60
C ALA A 259 -15.23 -6.66 -21.98
N GLU A 260 -14.50 -7.21 -21.01
CA GLU A 260 -13.41 -8.17 -21.27
C GLU A 260 -13.96 -9.47 -21.85
N ALA A 261 -15.10 -9.96 -21.38
CA ALA A 261 -15.77 -11.13 -21.97
C ALA A 261 -16.15 -10.87 -23.44
N MET A 262 -16.73 -9.70 -23.73
CA MET A 262 -17.02 -9.26 -25.11
C MET A 262 -15.75 -9.22 -25.97
N ALA A 263 -14.68 -8.60 -25.48
CA ALA A 263 -13.41 -8.49 -26.21
C ALA A 263 -12.75 -9.86 -26.45
N MET A 264 -12.86 -10.77 -25.48
CA MET A 264 -12.32 -12.12 -25.56
C MET A 264 -13.08 -12.94 -26.61
N ILE A 265 -14.42 -12.91 -26.59
CA ILE A 265 -15.27 -13.55 -27.61
C ILE A 265 -14.94 -13.00 -29.01
N ALA A 266 -14.83 -11.67 -29.15
CA ALA A 266 -14.52 -11.03 -30.43
C ALA A 266 -13.17 -11.48 -31.01
N ARG A 267 -12.19 -11.82 -30.17
CA ARG A 267 -10.87 -12.33 -30.60
C ARG A 267 -10.89 -13.82 -30.94
N THR A 268 -11.75 -14.60 -30.29
CA THR A 268 -11.84 -16.05 -30.52
C THR A 268 -12.65 -16.39 -31.77
N VAL A 269 -13.66 -15.59 -32.11
CA VAL A 269 -14.53 -15.84 -33.26
C VAL A 269 -13.85 -15.42 -34.56
N ASN A 270 -13.49 -16.39 -35.41
CA ASN A 270 -12.88 -16.15 -36.72
C ASN A 270 -13.94 -15.86 -37.80
N SER A 271 -14.74 -14.81 -37.62
CA SER A 271 -15.78 -14.40 -38.56
C SER A 271 -15.49 -13.01 -39.12
N LYS A 272 -15.39 -12.91 -40.45
CA LYS A 272 -15.20 -11.64 -41.17
C LYS A 272 -16.44 -10.73 -41.17
N THR A 273 -17.58 -11.21 -40.65
CA THR A 273 -18.90 -10.66 -40.98
C THR A 273 -19.73 -10.12 -39.82
N LYS A 274 -19.25 -10.10 -38.57
CA LYS A 274 -20.10 -9.64 -37.46
C LYS A 274 -19.33 -8.80 -36.44
N ASN A 275 -19.36 -7.48 -36.65
CA ASN A 275 -19.00 -6.46 -35.65
C ASN A 275 -20.12 -6.23 -34.62
N GLN A 276 -21.11 -7.10 -34.50
CA GLN A 276 -22.24 -6.92 -33.59
C GLN A 276 -22.11 -7.81 -32.37
N PHE A 277 -22.30 -7.24 -31.19
CA PHE A 277 -22.35 -7.96 -29.92
C PHE A 277 -23.70 -7.70 -29.23
N PHE A 278 -24.42 -8.76 -28.92
CA PHE A 278 -25.73 -8.67 -28.27
C PHE A 278 -25.58 -8.62 -26.74
N VAL A 279 -26.34 -7.73 -26.10
CA VAL A 279 -26.45 -7.56 -24.65
C VAL A 279 -27.94 -7.51 -24.31
N SER A 280 -28.37 -8.14 -23.22
CA SER A 280 -29.76 -8.02 -22.80
C SER A 280 -30.03 -6.62 -22.23
N LYS A 281 -31.15 -6.00 -22.64
CA LYS A 281 -31.69 -4.78 -22.02
C LYS A 281 -31.91 -4.85 -20.50
N ASP A 282 -32.03 -6.05 -19.94
CA ASP A 282 -32.28 -6.27 -18.50
C ASP A 282 -30.99 -6.29 -17.66
N MET A 283 -29.83 -6.16 -18.29
CA MET A 283 -28.57 -5.99 -17.57
C MET A 283 -28.51 -4.65 -16.84
N HIS A 284 -27.62 -4.55 -15.86
CA HIS A 284 -27.43 -3.30 -15.13
C HIS A 284 -27.00 -2.17 -16.08
N PRO A 285 -27.60 -0.96 -15.97
CA PRO A 285 -27.37 0.12 -16.92
C PRO A 285 -25.91 0.55 -16.97
N GLN A 286 -25.21 0.57 -15.83
CA GLN A 286 -23.78 0.88 -15.79
C GLN A 286 -22.92 -0.17 -16.51
N THR A 287 -23.32 -1.43 -16.50
CA THR A 287 -22.64 -2.51 -17.24
C THR A 287 -22.82 -2.31 -18.74
N ILE A 288 -24.06 -2.02 -19.18
CA ILE A 288 -24.37 -1.72 -20.58
C ILE A 288 -23.56 -0.51 -21.06
N ASP A 289 -23.53 0.58 -20.31
CA ASP A 289 -22.84 1.82 -20.72
C ASP A 289 -21.32 1.65 -20.82
N LEU A 290 -20.71 0.89 -19.91
CA LEU A 290 -19.28 0.56 -19.99
C LEU A 290 -19.01 -0.34 -21.21
N MET A 291 -19.85 -1.34 -21.47
CA MET A 291 -19.74 -2.20 -22.64
C MET A 291 -19.90 -1.42 -23.94
N LYS A 292 -20.86 -0.48 -24.05
CA LYS A 292 -21.01 0.43 -25.20
C LYS A 292 -19.73 1.21 -25.45
N THR A 293 -19.15 1.79 -24.39
CA THR A 293 -17.92 2.57 -24.47
C THR A 293 -16.78 1.73 -25.02
N ARG A 294 -16.61 0.49 -24.53
CA ARG A 294 -15.57 -0.44 -25.01
C ARG A 294 -15.83 -0.93 -26.42
N ALA A 295 -17.08 -1.21 -26.78
CA ALA A 295 -17.48 -1.64 -28.11
C ALA A 295 -17.13 -0.57 -29.16
N HIS A 296 -17.39 0.71 -28.87
CA HIS A 296 -17.05 1.84 -29.74
C HIS A 296 -15.55 1.85 -30.12
N TYR A 297 -14.64 1.70 -29.15
CA TYR A 297 -13.19 1.69 -29.42
C TYR A 297 -12.69 0.41 -30.08
N LEU A 298 -13.46 -0.68 -30.01
CA LEU A 298 -13.16 -1.94 -30.69
C LEU A 298 -13.82 -2.01 -32.08
N GLY A 299 -14.54 -0.97 -32.51
CA GLY A 299 -15.26 -0.95 -33.78
C GLY A 299 -16.46 -1.90 -33.83
N MET A 300 -17.00 -2.27 -32.66
CA MET A 300 -18.16 -3.14 -32.53
C MET A 300 -19.43 -2.34 -32.24
N GLU A 301 -20.55 -2.78 -32.82
CA GLU A 301 -21.89 -2.32 -32.53
C GLU A 301 -22.48 -3.17 -31.39
N LEU A 302 -22.93 -2.51 -30.32
CA LEU A 302 -23.65 -3.17 -29.23
C LEU A 302 -25.15 -3.17 -29.52
N VAL A 303 -25.76 -4.36 -29.64
CA VAL A 303 -27.20 -4.55 -29.84
C VAL A 303 -27.84 -4.87 -28.49
N ILE A 304 -28.92 -4.18 -28.13
CA ILE A 304 -29.57 -4.25 -26.80
C ILE A 304 -30.98 -4.83 -26.90
#